data_AF-A0A7D7WIS7-F1
#
_entry.id   AF-A0A7D7WIS7-F1
#
_cell.length_a   1.000
_cell.length_b   1.000
_cell.length_c   1.000
_cell.angle_alpha   90.00
_cell.angle_beta   90.00
_cell.angle_gamma   90.00
#
_symmetry.space_group_name_H-M   'P 1'
#
loop_
_entity.id
_entity.type
_entity.pdbx_description
1 polymer ?
#
loop_
_entity_poly.entity_id
_entity_poly.type
_entity_poly.pdbx_seq_one_letter_code
_entity_poly.pdbx_strand_id
1 'polypeptide(L)'
;MKITKDNKNNTSVSKNTSALLKKENLVVNNNSTILILNNRVEIAAYAFKFIGLVGISFLLLIFNVLSSYYGFVSYNNLDNSSKEFELFSLLVSIVMIIVPSMVFMFFYSKLREVSKGLLSLGNPEKVIAVILIFVGVTAQLFSTFMTYETLFYKKFSNYIENEIAKNKEYVKKRKEFLAKYETSILESIKELDSRINENNKRIKLANDEHIKLDYTFKTNKENLLKEIERADADNARLKLEKSYKLKELENNKSEVVSFDLKNLRLGGLYVLGGTSTVIPSDDIHNIIFCWCLFLLSLMLDIFLSVSFCVLRNTIGEFLLYYRSNYNGKCGKNKESLTSSFKTKPTIKDFNDIPTEVYNAVKVISKNLEKDNKTIKSINTIHNSTKMSIHEIRKMLQLLFDYGFSYKGQKRFILNVDATLAYIKNFDGNRIDQTLRSEFRKAFSNLAD
;
A
#
# COMPACT_ATOMS: atom_id res chain seq x y z
N MET A 1 -103.96 -6.13 -5.94
CA MET A 1 -103.63 -5.71 -7.32
C MET A 1 -102.60 -4.59 -7.24
N LYS A 2 -101.39 -4.84 -7.78
CA LYS A 2 -100.26 -3.95 -8.14
C LYS A 2 -99.52 -3.10 -7.06
N ILE A 3 -98.46 -3.70 -6.49
CA ILE A 3 -97.01 -3.48 -6.78
C ILE A 3 -96.73 -2.16 -7.56
N THR A 4 -95.89 -1.17 -7.16
CA THR A 4 -94.45 -1.12 -6.83
C THR A 4 -94.09 0.35 -6.57
N LYS A 5 -93.15 0.68 -5.66
CA LYS A 5 -91.87 1.30 -6.06
C LYS A 5 -90.88 1.41 -4.89
N ASP A 6 -89.81 0.67 -5.09
CA ASP A 6 -88.58 0.59 -4.34
C ASP A 6 -87.70 1.86 -4.46
N ASN A 7 -87.06 2.17 -3.34
CA ASN A 7 -85.62 2.35 -3.17
C ASN A 7 -84.88 3.41 -4.03
N LYS A 8 -84.57 4.55 -3.41
CA LYS A 8 -83.39 5.38 -3.73
C LYS A 8 -83.10 6.29 -2.55
N ASN A 9 -82.05 5.96 -1.77
CA ASN A 9 -81.13 6.90 -1.13
C ASN A 9 -80.11 6.11 -0.29
N ASN A 10 -79.06 5.62 -0.94
CA ASN A 10 -77.81 5.19 -0.31
C ASN A 10 -76.72 5.10 -1.38
N THR A 11 -76.22 6.23 -1.88
CA THR A 11 -75.07 6.23 -2.83
C THR A 11 -74.17 7.47 -2.77
N SER A 12 -74.35 8.40 -1.82
CA SER A 12 -73.51 9.61 -1.73
C SER A 12 -72.35 9.52 -0.72
N VAL A 13 -72.39 8.61 0.26
CA VAL A 13 -71.32 8.49 1.28
C VAL A 13 -70.15 7.63 0.81
N SER A 14 -70.41 6.58 0.02
CA SER A 14 -69.37 5.65 -0.48
C SER A 14 -68.41 6.25 -1.52
N LYS A 15 -68.88 7.21 -2.35
CA LYS A 15 -68.03 7.84 -3.38
C LYS A 15 -66.98 8.77 -2.78
N ASN A 16 -67.29 9.49 -1.70
CA ASN A 16 -66.33 10.40 -1.07
C ASN A 16 -65.21 9.66 -0.34
N THR A 17 -65.49 8.54 0.33
CA THR A 17 -64.46 7.70 0.97
C THR A 17 -63.56 7.03 -0.07
N SER A 18 -64.12 6.62 -1.22
CA SER A 18 -63.32 6.03 -2.31
C SER A 18 -62.39 7.04 -2.99
N ALA A 19 -62.81 8.31 -3.11
CA ALA A 19 -61.99 9.38 -3.68
C ALA A 19 -60.89 9.85 -2.70
N LEU A 20 -61.18 9.89 -1.40
CA LEU A 20 -60.20 10.20 -0.34
C LEU A 20 -59.13 9.10 -0.23
N LEU A 21 -59.53 7.83 -0.23
CA LEU A 21 -58.61 6.69 -0.28
C LEU A 21 -57.79 6.66 -1.57
N LYS A 22 -58.35 7.06 -2.71
CA LYS A 22 -57.59 7.19 -3.98
C LYS A 22 -56.57 8.31 -3.91
N LYS A 23 -56.91 9.44 -3.28
CA LYS A 23 -56.04 10.61 -3.14
C LYS A 23 -54.91 10.34 -2.15
N GLU A 24 -55.20 9.68 -1.02
CA GLU A 24 -54.18 9.23 -0.06
C GLU A 24 -53.26 8.17 -0.67
N ASN A 25 -53.80 7.17 -1.37
CA ASN A 25 -52.98 6.18 -2.08
C ASN A 25 -52.13 6.80 -3.20
N LEU A 26 -52.64 7.83 -3.91
CA LEU A 26 -51.86 8.60 -4.90
C LEU A 26 -50.74 9.41 -4.26
N VAL A 27 -50.99 10.05 -3.11
CA VAL A 27 -49.97 10.82 -2.37
C VAL A 27 -48.90 9.89 -1.78
N VAL A 28 -49.28 8.73 -1.23
CA VAL A 28 -48.35 7.71 -0.74
C VAL A 28 -47.55 7.09 -1.89
N ASN A 29 -48.18 6.79 -3.04
CA ASN A 29 -47.46 6.30 -4.22
C ASN A 29 -46.50 7.36 -4.77
N ASN A 30 -46.91 8.63 -4.86
CA ASN A 30 -46.04 9.69 -5.35
C ASN A 30 -44.84 9.92 -4.41
N ASN A 31 -45.06 9.90 -3.09
CA ASN A 31 -43.97 10.00 -2.12
C ASN A 31 -43.02 8.79 -2.19
N SER A 32 -43.55 7.58 -2.37
CA SER A 32 -42.72 6.38 -2.56
C SER A 32 -41.94 6.40 -3.88
N THR A 33 -42.55 6.93 -4.96
CA THR A 33 -41.93 7.02 -6.28
C THR A 33 -40.84 8.09 -6.30
N ILE A 34 -41.06 9.25 -5.65
CA ILE A 34 -40.05 10.29 -5.44
C ILE A 34 -38.89 9.77 -4.60
N LEU A 35 -39.16 8.99 -3.55
CA LEU A 35 -38.13 8.38 -2.70
C LEU A 35 -37.32 7.30 -3.45
N ILE A 36 -37.97 6.51 -4.31
CA ILE A 36 -37.30 5.55 -5.21
C ILE A 36 -36.46 6.28 -6.27
N LEU A 37 -36.97 7.37 -6.84
CA LEU A 37 -36.27 8.16 -7.85
C LEU A 37 -35.04 8.86 -7.24
N ASN A 38 -35.19 9.48 -6.07
CA ASN A 38 -34.08 10.10 -5.33
C ASN A 38 -33.01 9.06 -4.95
N ASN A 39 -33.41 7.88 -4.46
CA ASN A 39 -32.48 6.79 -4.19
C ASN A 39 -31.75 6.32 -5.46
N ARG A 40 -32.41 6.30 -6.64
CA ARG A 40 -31.78 5.93 -7.92
C ARG A 40 -30.81 6.98 -8.42
N VAL A 41 -31.14 8.27 -8.27
CA VAL A 41 -30.25 9.39 -8.64
C VAL A 41 -29.03 9.42 -7.72
N GLU A 42 -29.19 9.20 -6.42
CA GLU A 42 -28.08 9.11 -5.47
C GLU A 42 -27.18 7.89 -5.76
N ILE A 43 -27.76 6.72 -6.07
CA ILE A 43 -27.00 5.53 -6.48
C ILE A 43 -26.23 5.79 -7.77
N ALA A 44 -26.85 6.44 -8.77
CA ALA A 44 -26.18 6.79 -10.02
C ALA A 44 -25.04 7.80 -9.79
N ALA A 45 -25.25 8.83 -8.99
CA ALA A 45 -24.22 9.81 -8.64
C ALA A 45 -23.04 9.17 -7.89
N TYR A 46 -23.31 8.21 -6.99
CA TYR A 46 -22.28 7.41 -6.33
C TYR A 46 -21.54 6.49 -7.32
N ALA A 47 -22.26 5.85 -8.25
CA ALA A 47 -21.65 5.02 -9.28
C ALA A 47 -20.72 5.82 -10.19
N PHE A 48 -21.12 7.04 -10.61
CA PHE A 48 -20.26 7.93 -11.39
C PHE A 48 -19.03 8.38 -10.61
N LYS A 49 -19.18 8.76 -9.33
CA LYS A 49 -18.04 9.08 -8.45
C LYS A 49 -17.10 7.89 -8.30
N PHE A 50 -17.65 6.71 -8.11
CA PHE A 50 -16.89 5.47 -7.97
C PHE A 50 -16.12 5.12 -9.26
N ILE A 51 -16.78 5.14 -10.41
CA ILE A 51 -16.15 4.89 -11.72
C ILE A 51 -15.06 5.93 -12.01
N GLY A 52 -15.33 7.21 -11.73
CA GLY A 52 -14.34 8.28 -11.89
C GLY A 52 -13.11 8.08 -11.00
N LEU A 53 -13.34 7.72 -9.73
CA LEU A 53 -12.25 7.47 -8.78
C LEU A 53 -11.43 6.23 -9.13
N VAL A 54 -12.09 5.14 -9.57
CA VAL A 54 -11.41 3.95 -10.11
C VAL A 54 -10.57 4.32 -11.33
N GLY A 55 -11.13 5.08 -12.27
CA GLY A 55 -10.43 5.54 -13.48
C GLY A 55 -9.18 6.35 -13.15
N ILE A 56 -9.30 7.33 -12.25
CA ILE A 56 -8.15 8.16 -11.81
C ILE A 56 -7.10 7.31 -11.09
N SER A 57 -7.51 6.42 -10.17
CA SER A 57 -6.60 5.54 -9.44
C SER A 57 -5.81 4.64 -10.39
N PHE A 58 -6.50 4.07 -11.39
CA PHE A 58 -5.89 3.17 -12.37
C PHE A 58 -4.96 3.91 -13.33
N LEU A 59 -5.33 5.13 -13.73
CA LEU A 59 -4.48 5.98 -14.57
C LEU A 59 -3.19 6.37 -13.83
N LEU A 60 -3.30 6.78 -12.57
CA LEU A 60 -2.13 7.07 -11.72
C LEU A 60 -1.26 5.82 -11.51
N LEU A 61 -1.88 4.66 -11.31
CA LEU A 61 -1.15 3.40 -11.15
C LEU A 61 -0.35 3.07 -12.42
N ILE A 62 -1.00 3.10 -13.59
CA ILE A 62 -0.34 2.85 -14.88
C ILE A 62 0.79 3.85 -15.08
N PHE A 63 0.53 5.13 -14.81
CA PHE A 63 1.52 6.18 -14.98
C PHE A 63 2.75 5.97 -14.09
N ASN A 64 2.58 5.67 -12.80
CA ASN A 64 3.70 5.43 -11.89
C ASN A 64 4.44 4.14 -12.24
N VAL A 65 3.74 3.06 -12.62
CA VAL A 65 4.37 1.79 -13.02
C VAL A 65 5.20 1.97 -14.28
N LEU A 66 4.64 2.62 -15.32
CA LEU A 66 5.38 2.91 -16.54
C LEU A 66 6.56 3.84 -16.27
N SER A 67 6.38 4.88 -15.48
CA SER A 67 7.45 5.83 -15.17
C SER A 67 8.57 5.17 -14.37
N SER A 68 8.25 4.36 -13.36
CA SER A 68 9.27 3.61 -12.60
C SER A 68 9.97 2.57 -13.47
N TYR A 69 9.23 1.88 -14.36
CA TYR A 69 9.80 0.93 -15.31
C TYR A 69 10.80 1.60 -16.26
N TYR A 70 10.43 2.72 -16.87
CA TYR A 70 11.35 3.46 -17.75
C TYR A 70 12.59 3.97 -17.01
N GLY A 71 12.49 4.26 -15.71
CA GLY A 71 13.62 4.69 -14.89
C GLY A 71 14.60 3.55 -14.66
N PHE A 72 14.07 2.38 -14.31
CA PHE A 72 14.84 1.15 -14.23
C PHE A 72 15.50 0.76 -15.55
N VAL A 73 14.78 0.88 -16.66
CA VAL A 73 15.31 0.57 -17.99
C VAL A 73 16.39 1.57 -18.40
N SER A 74 16.18 2.87 -18.16
CA SER A 74 17.18 3.92 -18.43
C SER A 74 18.46 3.71 -17.63
N TYR A 75 18.34 3.29 -16.36
CA TYR A 75 19.48 2.96 -15.51
C TYR A 75 20.33 1.79 -16.07
N ASN A 76 19.70 0.83 -16.77
CA ASN A 76 20.35 -0.42 -17.19
C ASN A 76 20.64 -0.54 -18.70
N ASN A 77 19.96 0.23 -19.56
CA ASN A 77 20.15 0.19 -21.03
C ASN A 77 21.53 0.67 -21.51
N LEU A 78 22.37 1.19 -20.61
CA LEU A 78 23.76 1.53 -20.92
C LEU A 78 24.69 0.30 -20.98
N ASP A 79 24.26 -0.89 -20.51
CA ASP A 79 25.07 -2.13 -20.46
C ASP A 79 24.58 -3.28 -21.36
N ASN A 80 23.71 -3.04 -22.35
CA ASN A 80 23.12 -4.11 -23.20
C ASN A 80 22.49 -5.25 -22.36
N SER A 81 21.64 -4.92 -21.38
CA SER A 81 20.97 -5.93 -20.56
C SER A 81 19.86 -6.67 -21.33
N SER A 82 19.75 -7.99 -21.11
CA SER A 82 18.85 -8.92 -21.79
C SER A 82 17.35 -8.67 -21.52
N LYS A 83 16.46 -9.21 -22.38
CA LYS A 83 14.98 -9.17 -22.22
C LYS A 83 14.47 -9.71 -20.88
N GLU A 84 15.22 -10.59 -20.21
CA GLU A 84 14.89 -11.12 -18.88
C GLU A 84 14.93 -10.03 -17.81
N PHE A 85 15.81 -9.04 -18.00
CA PHE A 85 15.97 -7.92 -17.07
C PHE A 85 14.83 -6.90 -17.20
N GLU A 86 14.27 -6.71 -18.42
CA GLU A 86 13.08 -5.87 -18.62
C GLU A 86 11.88 -6.42 -17.83
N LEU A 87 11.66 -7.73 -17.89
CA LEU A 87 10.53 -8.37 -17.21
C LEU A 87 10.69 -8.32 -15.68
N PHE A 88 11.92 -8.49 -15.18
CA PHE A 88 12.26 -8.30 -13.77
C PHE A 88 12.04 -6.85 -13.31
N SER A 89 12.46 -5.88 -14.11
CA SER A 89 12.32 -4.44 -13.81
C SER A 89 10.84 -4.02 -13.72
N LEU A 90 9.98 -4.59 -14.56
CA LEU A 90 8.54 -4.34 -14.53
C LEU A 90 7.91 -4.93 -13.25
N LEU A 91 8.24 -6.16 -12.90
CA LEU A 91 7.78 -6.80 -11.66
C LEU A 91 8.22 -6.02 -10.42
N VAL A 92 9.48 -5.60 -10.36
CA VAL A 92 10.00 -4.78 -9.27
C VAL A 92 9.24 -3.45 -9.21
N SER A 93 9.05 -2.76 -10.33
CA SER A 93 8.30 -1.50 -10.38
C SER A 93 6.87 -1.65 -9.83
N ILE A 94 6.16 -2.71 -10.21
CA ILE A 94 4.83 -3.03 -9.69
C ILE A 94 4.86 -3.23 -8.17
N VAL A 95 5.79 -4.03 -7.66
CA VAL A 95 5.92 -4.31 -6.22
C VAL A 95 6.21 -3.03 -5.44
N MET A 96 7.13 -2.20 -5.94
CA MET A 96 7.56 -0.97 -5.27
C MET A 96 6.46 0.09 -5.19
N ILE A 97 5.43 0.01 -6.04
CA ILE A 97 4.28 0.92 -6.03
C ILE A 97 3.10 0.36 -5.22
N ILE A 98 2.83 -0.95 -5.36
CA ILE A 98 1.71 -1.59 -4.67
C ILE A 98 1.98 -1.75 -3.17
N VAL A 99 3.21 -2.12 -2.78
CA VAL A 99 3.54 -2.38 -1.37
C VAL A 99 3.34 -1.14 -0.49
N PRO A 100 3.86 0.06 -0.82
CA PRO A 100 3.56 1.26 -0.05
C PRO A 100 2.06 1.55 0.02
N SER A 101 1.35 1.49 -1.12
CA SER A 101 -0.09 1.74 -1.19
C SER A 101 -0.88 0.81 -0.26
N MET A 102 -0.51 -0.47 -0.21
CA MET A 102 -1.12 -1.48 0.69
C MET A 102 -0.79 -1.23 2.16
N VAL A 103 0.46 -0.87 2.47
CA VAL A 103 0.90 -0.50 3.83
C VAL A 103 0.12 0.72 4.32
N PHE A 104 0.03 1.79 3.53
CA PHE A 104 -0.75 2.99 3.88
C PHE A 104 -2.23 2.67 4.09
N MET A 105 -2.83 1.85 3.22
CA MET A 105 -4.22 1.39 3.39
C MET A 105 -4.41 0.61 4.70
N PHE A 106 -3.48 -0.27 5.06
CA PHE A 106 -3.53 -1.02 6.32
C PHE A 106 -3.52 -0.09 7.54
N PHE A 107 -2.60 0.87 7.57
CA PHE A 107 -2.50 1.85 8.67
C PHE A 107 -3.71 2.76 8.76
N TYR A 108 -4.20 3.24 7.62
CA TYR A 108 -5.42 4.04 7.57
C TYR A 108 -6.62 3.28 8.15
N SER A 109 -6.73 1.97 7.88
CA SER A 109 -7.75 1.10 8.49
C SER A 109 -7.65 1.10 10.01
N LYS A 110 -6.43 0.90 10.53
CA LYS A 110 -6.18 0.75 11.97
C LYS A 110 -6.39 2.05 12.71
N LEU A 111 -5.98 3.18 12.15
CA LEU A 111 -6.27 4.52 12.69
C LEU A 111 -7.79 4.77 12.84
N ARG A 112 -8.58 4.31 11.87
CA ARG A 112 -10.06 4.42 11.91
C ARG A 112 -10.70 3.52 12.98
N GLU A 113 -10.09 2.38 13.29
CA GLU A 113 -10.55 1.48 14.36
C GLU A 113 -10.20 2.03 15.76
N VAL A 114 -9.01 2.62 15.90
CA VAL A 114 -8.57 3.30 17.13
C VAL A 114 -9.42 4.55 17.41
N SER A 115 -9.69 5.38 16.40
CA SER A 115 -10.52 6.58 16.57
C SER A 115 -11.96 6.27 16.97
N LYS A 116 -12.46 5.07 16.62
CA LYS A 116 -13.76 4.56 17.05
C LYS A 116 -13.73 3.87 18.42
N GLY A 117 -12.59 3.85 19.11
CA GLY A 117 -12.41 3.20 20.41
C GLY A 117 -12.52 1.68 20.37
N LEU A 118 -12.39 1.06 19.17
CA LEU A 118 -12.63 -0.37 18.96
C LEU A 118 -11.41 -1.25 19.23
N LEU A 119 -10.21 -0.67 19.29
CA LEU A 119 -8.95 -1.41 19.32
C LEU A 119 -7.90 -0.74 20.22
N SER A 120 -7.33 -1.50 21.15
CA SER A 120 -6.08 -1.14 21.85
C SER A 120 -4.92 -1.90 21.20
N LEU A 121 -3.97 -1.21 20.57
CA LEU A 121 -2.82 -1.88 19.95
C LEU A 121 -1.92 -2.51 21.02
N GLY A 122 -1.75 -3.82 20.94
CA GLY A 122 -0.80 -4.57 21.77
C GLY A 122 0.66 -4.30 21.38
N ASN A 123 1.61 -4.62 22.25
CA ASN A 123 3.04 -4.46 21.98
C ASN A 123 3.57 -5.17 20.70
N PRO A 124 3.16 -6.41 20.33
CA PRO A 124 3.66 -7.04 19.10
C PRO A 124 3.11 -6.39 17.82
N GLU A 125 1.88 -5.87 17.86
CA GLU A 125 1.27 -5.17 16.73
C GLU A 125 1.99 -3.85 16.43
N LYS A 126 2.53 -3.19 17.46
CA LYS A 126 3.37 -1.99 17.30
C LYS A 126 4.70 -2.30 16.60
N VAL A 127 5.34 -3.44 16.91
CA VAL A 127 6.61 -3.83 16.28
C VAL A 127 6.38 -4.17 14.80
N ILE A 128 5.36 -4.96 14.50
CA ILE A 128 4.98 -5.28 13.11
C ILE A 128 4.62 -4.01 12.34
N ALA A 129 3.94 -3.07 13.01
CA ALA A 129 3.63 -1.78 12.40
C ALA A 129 4.89 -1.00 12.02
N VAL A 130 5.87 -0.89 12.91
CA VAL A 130 7.13 -0.20 12.60
C VAL A 130 7.85 -0.84 11.41
N ILE A 131 7.89 -2.18 11.35
CA ILE A 131 8.50 -2.90 10.22
C ILE A 131 7.76 -2.59 8.91
N LEU A 132 6.43 -2.62 8.92
CA LEU A 132 5.62 -2.32 7.74
C LEU A 132 5.80 -0.86 7.28
N ILE A 133 5.85 0.09 8.20
CA ILE A 133 6.13 1.51 7.89
C ILE A 133 7.50 1.64 7.24
N PHE A 134 8.52 1.00 7.82
CA PHE A 134 9.87 1.03 7.26
C PHE A 134 9.88 0.50 5.83
N VAL A 135 9.33 -0.70 5.59
CA VAL A 135 9.24 -1.30 4.25
C VAL A 135 8.47 -0.39 3.28
N GLY A 136 7.32 0.16 3.71
CA GLY A 136 6.52 1.06 2.89
C GLY A 136 7.25 2.36 2.52
N VAL A 137 7.95 2.98 3.47
CA VAL A 137 8.73 4.20 3.24
C VAL A 137 9.91 3.93 2.33
N THR A 138 10.67 2.85 2.56
CA THR A 138 11.81 2.49 1.70
C THR A 138 11.36 2.20 0.27
N ALA A 139 10.26 1.45 0.10
CA ALA A 139 9.72 1.17 -1.23
C ALA A 139 9.21 2.44 -1.93
N GLN A 140 8.57 3.35 -1.20
CA GLN A 140 8.08 4.60 -1.75
C GLN A 140 9.21 5.55 -2.14
N LEU A 141 10.25 5.68 -1.32
CA LEU A 141 11.43 6.49 -1.64
C LEU A 141 12.06 6.04 -2.96
N PHE A 142 12.15 4.73 -3.14
CA PHE A 142 12.75 4.16 -4.34
C PHE A 142 11.84 4.29 -5.57
N SER A 143 10.53 4.14 -5.43
CA SER A 143 9.53 4.44 -6.48
C SER A 143 9.62 5.90 -6.94
N THR A 144 9.65 6.82 -5.97
CA THR A 144 9.77 8.26 -6.20
C THR A 144 11.09 8.58 -6.88
N PHE A 145 12.17 7.93 -6.47
CA PHE A 145 13.48 8.10 -7.08
C PHE A 145 13.49 7.66 -8.55
N MET A 146 12.97 6.46 -8.85
CA MET A 146 12.93 5.93 -10.21
C MET A 146 12.03 6.76 -11.13
N THR A 147 10.88 7.18 -10.64
CA THR A 147 9.97 8.07 -11.39
C THR A 147 10.62 9.42 -11.66
N TYR A 148 11.40 9.95 -10.70
CA TYR A 148 12.17 11.17 -10.89
C TYR A 148 13.25 11.04 -11.97
N GLU A 149 14.07 9.98 -11.92
CA GLU A 149 15.12 9.73 -12.93
C GLU A 149 14.52 9.61 -14.34
N THR A 150 13.34 9.00 -14.49
CA THR A 150 12.64 8.95 -15.78
C THR A 150 12.28 10.32 -16.32
N LEU A 151 11.71 11.18 -15.46
CA LEU A 151 11.33 12.54 -15.85
C LEU A 151 12.58 13.38 -16.17
N PHE A 152 13.64 13.20 -15.39
CA PHE A 152 14.94 13.81 -15.62
C PHE A 152 15.50 13.40 -16.98
N TYR A 153 15.64 12.08 -17.23
CA TYR A 153 16.16 11.56 -18.49
C TYR A 153 15.35 12.05 -19.69
N LYS A 154 14.01 12.04 -19.59
CA LYS A 154 13.14 12.51 -20.67
C LYS A 154 13.35 14.00 -20.97
N LYS A 155 13.66 14.82 -19.97
CA LYS A 155 13.91 16.26 -20.16
C LYS A 155 15.30 16.52 -20.71
N PHE A 156 16.30 15.80 -20.23
CA PHE A 156 17.72 16.05 -20.51
C PHE A 156 18.34 15.03 -21.46
N SER A 157 17.55 14.21 -22.16
CA SER A 157 18.02 13.13 -23.04
C SER A 157 19.08 13.62 -24.03
N ASN A 158 18.85 14.76 -24.66
CA ASN A 158 19.78 15.33 -25.65
C ASN A 158 21.12 15.73 -25.01
N TYR A 159 21.11 16.25 -23.78
CA TYR A 159 22.34 16.58 -23.05
C TYR A 159 23.09 15.32 -22.64
N ILE A 160 22.38 14.32 -22.14
CA ILE A 160 22.94 13.02 -21.73
C ILE A 160 23.55 12.31 -22.95
N GLU A 161 22.83 12.24 -24.07
CA GLU A 161 23.31 11.63 -25.32
C GLU A 161 24.53 12.36 -25.89
N ASN A 162 24.52 13.70 -25.87
CA ASN A 162 25.66 14.50 -26.31
C ASN A 162 26.89 14.27 -25.42
N GLU A 163 26.73 14.19 -24.10
CA GLU A 163 27.87 13.89 -23.22
C GLU A 163 28.37 12.45 -23.34
N ILE A 164 27.48 11.49 -23.59
CA ILE A 164 27.90 10.13 -23.94
C ILE A 164 28.71 10.14 -25.25
N ALA A 165 28.27 10.88 -26.26
CA ALA A 165 28.95 10.97 -27.55
C ALA A 165 30.33 11.62 -27.43
N LYS A 166 30.43 12.79 -26.76
CA LYS A 166 31.70 13.47 -26.50
C LYS A 166 32.69 12.58 -25.75
N ASN A 167 32.22 11.88 -24.72
CA ASN A 167 33.07 10.98 -23.95
C ASN A 167 33.49 9.74 -24.75
N LYS A 168 32.60 9.16 -25.56
CA LYS A 168 32.96 8.08 -26.49
C LYS A 168 34.06 8.53 -27.46
N GLU A 169 33.96 9.74 -28.00
CA GLU A 169 34.97 10.32 -28.87
C GLU A 169 36.30 10.56 -28.13
N TYR A 170 36.25 11.11 -26.92
CA TYR A 170 37.44 11.29 -26.07
C TYR A 170 38.14 9.96 -25.76
N VAL A 171 37.39 8.94 -25.32
CA VAL A 171 37.92 7.61 -25.03
C VAL A 171 38.53 6.99 -26.29
N LYS A 172 37.88 7.13 -27.45
CA LYS A 172 38.41 6.67 -28.73
C LYS A 172 39.73 7.35 -29.07
N LYS A 173 39.79 8.68 -29.02
CA LYS A 173 41.02 9.46 -29.28
C LYS A 173 42.13 9.08 -28.29
N ARG A 174 41.81 8.88 -27.01
CA ARG A 174 42.81 8.48 -26.00
C ARG A 174 43.34 7.07 -26.27
N LYS A 175 42.49 6.12 -26.66
CA LYS A 175 42.92 4.77 -27.08
C LYS A 175 43.82 4.82 -28.31
N GLU A 176 43.48 5.62 -29.32
CA GLU A 176 44.30 5.81 -30.51
C GLU A 176 45.67 6.43 -30.18
N PHE A 177 45.69 7.42 -29.29
CA PHE A 177 46.93 8.02 -28.79
C PHE A 177 47.80 6.99 -28.05
N LEU A 178 47.20 6.24 -27.12
CA LEU A 178 47.89 5.20 -26.36
C LEU A 178 48.46 4.12 -27.30
N ALA A 179 47.69 3.68 -28.30
CA ALA A 179 48.18 2.69 -29.27
C ALA A 179 49.38 3.20 -30.09
N LYS A 180 49.36 4.46 -30.52
CA LYS A 180 50.52 5.09 -31.20
C LYS A 180 51.72 5.18 -30.27
N TYR A 181 51.49 5.56 -29.01
CA TYR A 181 52.53 5.68 -28.00
C TYR A 181 53.16 4.32 -27.65
N GLU A 182 52.34 3.28 -27.47
CA GLU A 182 52.79 1.90 -27.29
C GLU A 182 53.66 1.42 -28.47
N THR A 183 53.24 1.73 -29.69
CA THR A 183 54.01 1.38 -30.90
C THR A 183 55.40 2.03 -30.88
N SER A 184 55.48 3.32 -30.53
CA SER A 184 56.75 4.04 -30.42
C SER A 184 57.67 3.49 -29.32
N ILE A 185 57.12 3.11 -28.17
CA ILE A 185 57.88 2.46 -27.09
C ILE A 185 58.41 1.09 -27.54
N LEU A 186 57.58 0.30 -28.24
CA LEU A 186 58.00 -1.00 -28.78
C LEU A 186 59.11 -0.86 -29.82
N GLU A 187 59.06 0.14 -30.68
CA GLU A 187 60.15 0.47 -31.61
C GLU A 187 61.44 0.85 -30.86
N SER A 188 61.33 1.69 -29.84
CA SER A 188 62.48 2.06 -28.99
C SER A 188 63.11 0.84 -28.30
N ILE A 189 62.28 -0.09 -27.82
CA ILE A 189 62.76 -1.35 -27.22
C ILE A 189 63.49 -2.21 -28.26
N LYS A 190 62.98 -2.32 -29.49
CA LYS A 190 63.64 -3.05 -30.58
C LYS A 190 65.00 -2.43 -30.94
N GLU A 191 65.09 -1.11 -30.94
CA GLU A 191 66.36 -0.41 -31.18
C GLU A 191 67.38 -0.70 -30.08
N LEU A 192 66.96 -0.64 -28.81
CA LEU A 192 67.79 -1.02 -27.67
C LEU A 192 68.27 -2.48 -27.76
N ASP A 193 67.39 -3.40 -28.16
CA ASP A 193 67.74 -4.81 -28.37
C ASP A 193 68.75 -5.01 -29.51
N SER A 194 68.63 -4.23 -30.59
CA SER A 194 69.61 -4.24 -31.67
C SER A 194 70.99 -3.79 -31.19
N ARG A 195 71.06 -2.67 -30.44
CA ARG A 195 72.31 -2.13 -29.89
C ARG A 195 72.96 -3.09 -28.89
N ILE A 196 72.17 -3.70 -28.01
CA ILE A 196 72.66 -4.73 -27.07
C ILE A 196 73.24 -5.94 -27.83
N ASN A 197 72.56 -6.39 -28.88
CA ASN A 197 73.04 -7.51 -29.70
C ASN A 197 74.32 -7.16 -30.46
N GLU A 198 74.47 -5.93 -30.93
CA GLU A 198 75.70 -5.46 -31.57
C GLU A 198 76.86 -5.44 -30.58
N ASN A 199 76.66 -4.89 -29.39
CA ASN A 199 77.67 -4.92 -28.33
C ASN A 199 78.03 -6.37 -27.92
N ASN A 200 77.05 -7.27 -27.81
CA ASN A 200 77.30 -8.69 -27.54
C ASN A 200 78.18 -9.35 -28.63
N LYS A 201 78.01 -8.98 -29.90
CA LYS A 201 78.88 -9.44 -30.99
C LYS A 201 80.29 -8.88 -30.85
N ARG A 202 80.43 -7.59 -30.50
CA ARG A 202 81.73 -6.94 -30.27
C ARG A 202 82.47 -7.59 -29.10
N ILE A 203 81.79 -7.85 -27.98
CA ILE A 203 82.34 -8.58 -26.83
C ILE A 203 82.83 -9.96 -27.25
N LYS A 204 82.00 -10.72 -27.97
CA LYS A 204 82.35 -12.07 -28.42
C LYS A 204 83.60 -12.05 -29.32
N LEU A 205 83.64 -11.15 -30.29
CA LEU A 205 84.78 -11.01 -31.20
C LEU A 205 86.06 -10.61 -30.44
N ALA A 206 85.98 -9.62 -29.55
CA ALA A 206 87.11 -9.19 -28.74
C ALA A 206 87.61 -10.30 -27.81
N ASN A 207 86.70 -11.10 -27.24
CA ASN A 207 87.04 -12.24 -26.39
C ASN A 207 87.69 -13.38 -27.19
N ASP A 208 87.15 -13.71 -28.37
CA ASP A 208 87.72 -14.71 -29.26
C ASP A 208 89.13 -14.30 -29.73
N GLU A 209 89.37 -13.02 -30.02
CA GLU A 209 90.70 -12.48 -30.35
C GLU A 209 91.64 -12.48 -29.14
N HIS A 210 91.14 -12.13 -27.94
CA HIS A 210 91.92 -12.13 -26.71
C HIS A 210 92.46 -13.52 -26.37
N ILE A 211 91.64 -14.56 -26.56
CA ILE A 211 92.01 -15.97 -26.35
C ILE A 211 93.07 -16.43 -27.36
N LYS A 212 92.98 -15.99 -28.62
CA LYS A 212 93.92 -16.38 -29.69
C LYS A 212 95.30 -15.74 -29.55
N LEU A 213 95.40 -14.56 -28.94
CA LEU A 213 96.67 -13.86 -28.78
C LEU A 213 97.58 -14.57 -27.77
N ASP A 214 98.87 -14.61 -28.08
CA ASP A 214 99.89 -15.16 -27.17
C ASP A 214 100.32 -14.13 -26.11
N TYR A 215 101.02 -14.56 -25.06
CA TYR A 215 101.41 -13.72 -23.91
C TYR A 215 102.37 -12.56 -24.26
N THR A 216 103.06 -12.65 -25.41
CA THR A 216 103.96 -11.62 -25.94
C THR A 216 103.23 -10.35 -26.39
N PHE A 217 101.94 -10.42 -26.70
CA PHE A 217 101.12 -9.29 -27.14
C PHE A 217 100.36 -8.61 -25.98
N LYS A 218 101.07 -8.31 -24.88
CA LYS A 218 100.48 -7.79 -23.63
C LYS A 218 99.57 -6.58 -23.83
N THR A 219 100.00 -5.58 -24.60
CA THR A 219 99.23 -4.34 -24.86
C THR A 219 97.94 -4.62 -25.64
N ASN A 220 97.97 -5.53 -26.61
CA ASN A 220 96.77 -5.88 -27.38
C ASN A 220 95.76 -6.64 -26.53
N LYS A 221 96.23 -7.55 -25.66
CA LYS A 221 95.35 -8.22 -24.69
C LYS A 221 94.67 -7.24 -23.75
N GLU A 222 95.41 -6.27 -23.23
CA GLU A 222 94.87 -5.24 -22.34
C GLU A 222 93.85 -4.33 -23.05
N ASN A 223 94.10 -3.99 -24.32
CA ASN A 223 93.15 -3.22 -25.13
C ASN A 223 91.86 -4.00 -25.42
N LEU A 224 91.93 -5.30 -25.68
CA LEU A 224 90.76 -6.14 -25.88
C LEU A 224 89.93 -6.29 -24.60
N LEU A 225 90.58 -6.44 -23.44
CA LEU A 225 89.88 -6.43 -22.15
C LEU A 225 89.16 -5.10 -21.90
N LYS A 226 89.81 -3.96 -22.18
CA LYS A 226 89.18 -2.64 -22.09
C LYS A 226 87.98 -2.48 -23.03
N GLU A 227 88.03 -3.07 -24.23
CA GLU A 227 86.90 -3.04 -25.17
C GLU A 227 85.73 -3.89 -24.66
N ILE A 228 86.00 -5.07 -24.09
CA ILE A 228 84.98 -5.91 -23.44
C ILE A 228 84.33 -5.14 -22.28
N GLU A 229 85.13 -4.56 -21.39
CA GLU A 229 84.63 -3.80 -20.23
C GLU A 229 83.76 -2.60 -20.65
N ARG A 230 84.15 -1.87 -21.70
CA ARG A 230 83.36 -0.76 -22.24
C ARG A 230 82.03 -1.23 -22.82
N ALA A 231 82.06 -2.29 -23.64
CA ALA A 231 80.84 -2.83 -24.24
C ALA A 231 79.90 -3.43 -23.19
N ASP A 232 80.43 -4.04 -22.12
CA ASP A 232 79.65 -4.53 -20.99
C ASP A 232 79.02 -3.38 -20.18
N ALA A 233 79.77 -2.30 -19.93
CA ALA A 233 79.25 -1.11 -19.27
C ALA A 233 78.12 -0.45 -20.08
N ASP A 234 78.29 -0.34 -21.40
CA ASP A 234 77.25 0.17 -22.31
C ASP A 234 76.02 -0.75 -22.30
N ASN A 235 76.21 -2.07 -22.33
CA ASN A 235 75.12 -3.04 -22.22
C ASN A 235 74.35 -2.94 -20.90
N ALA A 236 75.03 -2.73 -19.77
CA ALA A 236 74.39 -2.53 -18.48
C ALA A 236 73.49 -1.28 -18.50
N ARG A 237 73.97 -0.18 -19.09
CA ARG A 237 73.19 1.05 -19.29
C ARG A 237 71.98 0.83 -20.21
N LEU A 238 72.16 0.18 -21.36
CA LEU A 238 71.08 -0.08 -22.31
C LEU A 238 69.99 -1.01 -21.73
N LYS A 239 70.37 -2.02 -20.94
CA LYS A 239 69.42 -2.90 -20.23
C LYS A 239 68.60 -2.13 -19.21
N LEU A 240 69.21 -1.19 -18.49
CA LEU A 240 68.52 -0.31 -17.55
C LEU A 240 67.50 0.57 -18.27
N GLU A 241 67.89 1.20 -19.38
CA GLU A 241 66.99 2.00 -20.22
C GLU A 241 65.82 1.18 -20.77
N LYS A 242 66.10 -0.04 -21.25
CA LYS A 242 65.06 -1.00 -21.69
C LYS A 242 64.08 -1.32 -20.56
N SER A 243 64.57 -1.52 -19.34
CA SER A 243 63.70 -1.82 -18.18
C SER A 243 62.75 -0.66 -17.86
N TYR A 244 63.22 0.59 -17.98
CA TYR A 244 62.35 1.77 -17.83
C TYR A 244 61.27 1.83 -18.93
N LYS A 245 61.64 1.56 -20.19
CA LYS A 245 60.69 1.53 -21.30
C LYS A 245 59.65 0.42 -21.19
N LEU A 246 60.04 -0.75 -20.68
CA LEU A 246 59.10 -1.84 -20.40
C LEU A 246 58.13 -1.49 -19.28
N LYS A 247 58.61 -0.86 -18.21
CA LYS A 247 57.76 -0.38 -17.11
C LYS A 247 56.79 0.70 -17.57
N GLU A 248 57.26 1.60 -18.44
CA GLU A 248 56.43 2.62 -19.10
C GLU A 248 55.30 1.98 -19.92
N LEU A 249 55.62 0.95 -20.70
CA LEU A 249 54.64 0.19 -21.49
C LEU A 249 53.59 -0.50 -20.60
N GLU A 250 54.01 -1.10 -19.49
CA GLU A 250 53.12 -1.77 -18.53
C GLU A 250 52.16 -0.77 -17.86
N ASN A 251 52.67 0.39 -17.45
CA ASN A 251 51.85 1.46 -16.89
C ASN A 251 50.81 1.99 -17.90
N ASN A 252 51.19 2.16 -19.17
CA ASN A 252 50.26 2.66 -20.21
C ASN A 252 49.10 1.70 -20.47
N LYS A 253 49.33 0.38 -20.40
CA LYS A 253 48.25 -0.62 -20.53
C LYS A 253 47.21 -0.53 -19.41
N SER A 254 47.63 -0.09 -18.22
CA SER A 254 46.75 0.10 -17.06
C SER A 254 45.96 1.42 -17.10
N GLU A 255 46.39 2.39 -17.93
CA GLU A 255 45.80 3.74 -18.00
C GLU A 255 44.56 3.83 -18.92
N VAL A 256 43.96 2.69 -19.31
CA VAL A 256 42.67 2.72 -20.02
C VAL A 256 41.61 3.24 -19.05
N VAL A 257 41.41 4.55 -19.09
CA VAL A 257 40.45 5.32 -18.31
C VAL A 257 39.10 4.59 -18.33
N SER A 258 38.74 3.98 -17.21
CA SER A 258 37.38 3.52 -16.98
C SER A 258 36.51 4.77 -16.90
N PHE A 259 35.84 5.09 -17.99
CA PHE A 259 34.84 6.13 -18.02
C PHE A 259 33.76 5.79 -16.98
N ASP A 260 33.59 6.65 -15.98
CA ASP A 260 32.61 6.42 -14.92
C ASP A 260 31.21 6.78 -15.42
N LEU A 261 30.69 5.91 -16.30
CA LEU A 261 29.31 5.91 -16.79
C LEU A 261 28.29 6.01 -15.65
N LYS A 262 28.68 5.67 -14.41
CA LYS A 262 27.84 5.75 -13.23
C LYS A 262 27.35 7.17 -12.97
N ASN A 263 28.16 8.21 -13.23
CA ASN A 263 27.75 9.60 -13.03
C ASN A 263 26.67 10.07 -14.02
N LEU A 264 26.60 9.44 -15.20
CA LEU A 264 25.53 9.67 -16.18
C LEU A 264 24.30 8.79 -15.92
N ARG A 265 24.44 7.63 -15.26
CA ARG A 265 23.33 6.72 -14.91
C ARG A 265 22.39 7.26 -13.85
N LEU A 266 22.89 8.06 -12.92
CA LEU A 266 22.11 8.71 -11.84
C LEU A 266 22.20 10.23 -11.99
N GLY A 267 22.07 10.71 -13.24
CA GLY A 267 22.25 12.11 -13.57
C GLY A 267 21.38 13.02 -12.72
N GLY A 268 20.11 12.65 -12.49
CA GLY A 268 19.21 13.43 -11.63
C GLY A 268 19.69 13.49 -10.18
N LEU A 269 20.03 12.34 -9.59
CA LEU A 269 20.54 12.28 -8.22
C LEU A 269 21.79 13.14 -8.03
N TYR A 270 22.72 13.09 -8.98
CA TYR A 270 23.94 13.87 -8.90
C TYR A 270 23.69 15.36 -9.11
N VAL A 271 22.61 15.76 -9.80
CA VAL A 271 22.17 17.18 -9.82
C VAL A 271 21.69 17.60 -8.44
N LEU A 272 20.88 16.78 -7.77
CA LEU A 272 20.43 17.07 -6.40
C LEU A 272 21.60 17.09 -5.40
N GLY A 273 22.62 16.27 -5.62
CA GLY A 273 23.87 16.22 -4.85
C GLY A 273 24.93 17.24 -5.24
N GLY A 274 24.72 18.02 -6.31
CA GLY A 274 25.65 19.06 -6.78
C GLY A 274 26.92 18.55 -7.48
N THR A 275 27.00 17.26 -7.83
CA THR A 275 28.17 16.63 -8.47
C THR A 275 27.89 16.14 -9.90
N SER A 276 26.81 16.61 -10.51
CA SER A 276 26.39 16.17 -11.84
C SER A 276 27.31 16.69 -12.94
N THR A 277 27.53 15.85 -13.95
CA THR A 277 28.22 16.22 -15.20
C THR A 277 27.27 16.74 -16.28
N VAL A 278 25.94 16.58 -16.10
CA VAL A 278 24.92 16.92 -17.11
C VAL A 278 24.47 18.37 -16.96
N ILE A 279 24.20 18.79 -15.73
CA ILE A 279 23.84 20.15 -15.35
C ILE A 279 24.95 20.66 -14.43
N PRO A 280 25.59 21.78 -14.77
CA PRO A 280 26.67 22.33 -13.97
C PRO A 280 26.11 23.01 -12.70
N SER A 281 26.94 23.09 -11.67
CA SER A 281 26.54 23.54 -10.32
C SER A 281 26.13 25.02 -10.24
N ASP A 282 26.47 25.80 -11.25
CA ASP A 282 26.14 27.22 -11.41
C ASP A 282 24.77 27.46 -12.08
N ASP A 283 24.18 26.44 -12.71
CA ASP A 283 22.86 26.55 -13.35
C ASP A 283 21.71 26.35 -12.35
N ILE A 284 21.51 27.38 -11.52
CA ILE A 284 20.50 27.41 -10.45
C ILE A 284 19.09 27.15 -11.01
N HIS A 285 18.76 27.59 -12.22
CA HIS A 285 17.42 27.42 -12.80
C HIS A 285 17.11 25.95 -13.06
N ASN A 286 18.05 25.23 -13.67
CA ASN A 286 17.90 23.81 -13.94
C ASN A 286 17.99 22.97 -12.66
N ILE A 287 18.77 23.39 -11.66
CA ILE A 287 18.79 22.76 -10.33
C ILE A 287 17.43 22.90 -9.63
N ILE A 288 16.85 24.10 -9.60
CA ILE A 288 15.50 24.33 -9.02
C ILE A 288 14.47 23.49 -9.77
N PHE A 289 14.55 23.44 -11.10
CA PHE A 289 13.65 22.62 -11.91
C PHE A 289 13.77 21.12 -11.55
N CYS A 290 14.98 20.61 -11.31
CA CYS A 290 15.19 19.24 -10.86
C CYS A 290 14.58 18.96 -9.49
N TRP A 291 14.67 19.90 -8.54
CA TRP A 291 13.97 19.80 -7.26
C TRP A 291 12.44 19.80 -7.44
N CYS A 292 11.91 20.61 -8.36
CA CYS A 292 10.48 20.60 -8.71
C CYS A 292 10.04 19.25 -9.32
N LEU A 293 10.87 18.63 -10.18
CA LEU A 293 10.61 17.30 -10.72
C LEU A 293 10.62 16.22 -9.63
N PHE A 294 11.56 16.29 -8.69
CA PHE A 294 11.62 15.38 -7.56
C PHE A 294 10.37 15.52 -6.68
N LEU A 295 9.96 16.76 -6.39
CA LEU A 295 8.73 17.04 -5.66
C LEU A 295 7.50 16.52 -6.39
N LEU A 296 7.43 16.69 -7.71
CA LEU A 296 6.34 16.17 -8.54
C LEU A 296 6.25 14.64 -8.45
N SER A 297 7.40 13.96 -8.54
CA SER A 297 7.50 12.51 -8.39
C SER A 297 6.99 12.03 -7.03
N LEU A 298 7.39 12.70 -5.96
CA LEU A 298 6.94 12.41 -4.60
C LEU A 298 5.44 12.63 -4.44
N MET A 299 4.90 13.72 -5.02
CA MET A 299 3.48 14.00 -5.01
C MET A 299 2.68 12.92 -5.75
N LEU A 300 3.16 12.43 -6.89
CA LEU A 300 2.49 11.36 -7.65
C LEU A 300 2.33 10.09 -6.82
N ASP A 301 3.35 9.65 -6.09
CA ASP A 301 3.28 8.46 -5.23
C ASP A 301 2.35 8.66 -4.02
N ILE A 302 2.34 9.86 -3.42
CA ILE A 302 1.42 10.21 -2.34
C ILE A 302 -0.02 10.25 -2.86
N PHE A 303 -0.28 10.91 -4.00
CA PHE A 303 -1.61 10.99 -4.60
C PHE A 303 -2.15 9.61 -4.95
N LEU A 304 -1.31 8.71 -5.47
CA LEU A 304 -1.69 7.33 -5.75
C LEU A 304 -2.13 6.61 -4.47
N SER A 305 -1.33 6.71 -3.40
CA SER A 305 -1.62 6.10 -2.10
C SER A 305 -2.93 6.63 -1.49
N VAL A 306 -3.15 7.94 -1.56
CA VAL A 306 -4.40 8.58 -1.12
C VAL A 306 -5.58 8.13 -1.96
N SER A 307 -5.41 8.04 -3.28
CA SER A 307 -6.46 7.61 -4.22
C SER A 307 -6.94 6.19 -3.89
N PHE A 308 -6.03 5.25 -3.64
CA PHE A 308 -6.37 3.91 -3.18
C PHE A 308 -7.07 3.88 -1.81
N CYS A 309 -6.63 4.73 -0.86
CA CYS A 309 -7.30 4.86 0.44
C CYS A 309 -8.75 5.35 0.30
N VAL A 310 -8.98 6.37 -0.52
CA VAL A 310 -10.32 6.89 -0.81
C VAL A 310 -11.15 5.85 -1.55
N LEU A 311 -10.56 5.12 -2.50
CA LEU A 311 -11.25 4.06 -3.25
C LEU A 311 -11.76 2.97 -2.32
N ARG A 312 -10.89 2.47 -1.43
CA ARG A 312 -11.27 1.47 -0.43
C ARG A 312 -12.39 1.96 0.49
N ASN A 313 -12.35 3.22 0.93
CA ASN A 313 -13.41 3.80 1.75
C ASN A 313 -14.74 3.85 1.00
N THR A 314 -14.73 4.33 -0.25
CA THR A 314 -15.93 4.44 -1.08
C THR A 314 -16.57 3.05 -1.31
N ILE A 315 -15.75 2.02 -1.54
CA ILE A 315 -16.21 0.62 -1.65
C ILE A 315 -16.86 0.15 -0.33
N GLY A 316 -16.20 0.42 0.80
CA GLY A 316 -16.72 0.05 2.11
C GLY A 316 -18.07 0.70 2.43
N GLU A 317 -18.21 2.00 2.14
CA GLU A 317 -19.47 2.72 2.35
C GLU A 317 -20.56 2.28 1.39
N PHE A 318 -20.23 2.00 0.12
CA PHE A 318 -21.16 1.43 -0.84
C PHE A 318 -21.66 0.05 -0.41
N LEU A 319 -20.77 -0.83 0.05
CA LEU A 319 -21.16 -2.16 0.55
C LEU A 319 -22.06 -2.06 1.79
N LEU A 320 -21.79 -1.13 2.70
CA LEU A 320 -22.64 -0.87 3.86
C LEU A 320 -24.02 -0.31 3.46
N TYR A 321 -24.04 0.66 2.54
CA TYR A 321 -25.27 1.25 2.02
C TYR A 321 -26.13 0.21 1.28
N TYR A 322 -25.51 -0.57 0.38
CA TYR A 322 -26.17 -1.65 -0.35
C TYR A 322 -26.73 -2.70 0.61
N ARG A 323 -25.94 -3.13 1.61
CA ARG A 323 -26.39 -4.07 2.64
C ARG A 323 -27.56 -3.52 3.44
N SER A 324 -27.55 -2.24 3.81
CA SER A 324 -28.64 -1.61 4.57
C SER A 324 -29.94 -1.52 3.76
N ASN A 325 -29.86 -1.21 2.47
CA ASN A 325 -31.04 -0.94 1.64
C ASN A 325 -31.58 -2.15 0.87
N TYR A 326 -30.75 -3.15 0.54
CA TYR A 326 -31.17 -4.33 -0.23
C TYR A 326 -31.34 -5.61 0.60
N ASN A 327 -30.59 -5.81 1.71
CA ASN A 327 -30.83 -6.97 2.59
C ASN A 327 -32.06 -6.81 3.50
N GLY A 328 -32.76 -5.67 3.47
CA GLY A 328 -34.06 -5.51 4.11
C GLY A 328 -35.20 -6.30 3.46
N LYS A 329 -34.99 -6.89 2.26
CA LYS A 329 -36.02 -7.60 1.49
C LYS A 329 -35.67 -9.04 1.08
N CYS A 330 -34.48 -9.55 1.39
CA CYS A 330 -34.09 -10.91 1.02
C CYS A 330 -33.71 -11.73 2.26
N GLY A 331 -34.53 -12.74 2.57
CA GLY A 331 -34.14 -13.86 3.42
C GLY A 331 -34.51 -13.74 4.91
N LYS A 332 -35.76 -14.07 5.24
CA LYS A 332 -35.97 -15.03 6.35
C LYS A 332 -35.15 -16.27 6.00
N ASN A 333 -34.38 -16.79 6.95
CA ASN A 333 -33.55 -18.00 6.91
C ASN A 333 -32.10 -17.80 6.46
N LYS A 334 -31.24 -17.40 7.40
CA LYS A 334 -30.15 -18.25 7.91
C LYS A 334 -29.49 -17.56 9.11
N GLU A 335 -29.51 -18.26 10.23
CA GLU A 335 -28.76 -17.94 11.43
C GLU A 335 -27.27 -17.81 11.09
N SER A 336 -26.69 -16.64 11.32
CA SER A 336 -25.38 -16.47 11.96
C SER A 336 -24.94 -15.01 11.97
N LEU A 337 -24.44 -14.61 13.14
CA LEU A 337 -23.62 -13.44 13.44
C LEU A 337 -24.25 -12.03 13.40
N THR A 338 -24.65 -11.65 14.62
CA THR A 338 -24.43 -10.33 15.26
C THR A 338 -25.07 -9.14 14.58
N SER A 339 -26.37 -8.96 14.82
CA SER A 339 -27.05 -7.68 14.66
C SER A 339 -26.68 -6.73 15.81
N SER A 340 -26.08 -5.61 15.44
CA SER A 340 -25.84 -4.46 16.30
C SER A 340 -27.16 -3.86 16.78
N PHE A 341 -27.28 -3.76 18.10
CA PHE A 341 -28.09 -2.85 18.93
C PHE A 341 -29.21 -2.04 18.23
N LYS A 342 -30.46 -2.53 18.35
CA LYS A 342 -31.65 -1.68 18.43
C LYS A 342 -31.99 -1.47 19.92
N THR A 343 -31.97 -0.24 20.38
CA THR A 343 -32.14 0.14 21.80
C THR A 343 -33.57 0.44 22.24
N LYS A 344 -34.59 0.30 21.39
CA LYS A 344 -35.99 0.32 21.83
C LYS A 344 -36.84 -0.70 21.05
N PRO A 345 -37.42 -1.70 21.73
CA PRO A 345 -38.39 -2.61 21.10
C PRO A 345 -39.73 -1.87 20.89
N THR A 346 -40.30 -2.02 19.70
CA THR A 346 -41.67 -1.61 19.39
C THR A 346 -42.63 -2.59 20.07
N ILE A 347 -43.54 -2.09 20.90
CA ILE A 347 -44.58 -2.90 21.54
C ILE A 347 -45.48 -3.45 20.42
N LYS A 348 -45.55 -4.78 20.29
CA LYS A 348 -46.51 -5.46 19.39
C LYS A 348 -47.90 -5.47 20.02
N ASP A 349 -48.95 -5.51 19.19
CA ASP A 349 -50.35 -5.58 19.64
C ASP A 349 -50.56 -6.67 20.71
N PHE A 350 -51.19 -6.28 21.82
CA PHE A 350 -51.29 -7.10 23.03
C PHE A 350 -52.14 -8.38 22.86
N ASN A 351 -52.92 -8.49 21.78
CA ASN A 351 -53.80 -9.63 21.51
C ASN A 351 -53.07 -10.87 20.96
N ASP A 352 -51.83 -10.74 20.50
CA ASP A 352 -51.04 -11.81 19.87
C ASP A 352 -49.85 -12.30 20.74
N ILE A 353 -49.90 -12.07 22.05
CA ILE A 353 -48.79 -12.44 22.95
C ILE A 353 -48.94 -13.93 23.37
N PRO A 354 -47.95 -14.80 23.04
CA PRO A 354 -48.00 -16.22 23.41
C PRO A 354 -47.97 -16.44 24.93
N THR A 355 -48.57 -17.53 25.40
CA THR A 355 -48.58 -17.95 26.82
C THR A 355 -47.17 -18.12 27.41
N GLU A 356 -46.17 -18.39 26.58
CA GLU A 356 -44.77 -18.50 26.92
C GLU A 356 -44.19 -17.17 27.40
N VAL A 357 -44.65 -16.05 26.83
CA VAL A 357 -44.24 -14.70 27.27
C VAL A 357 -44.85 -14.38 28.63
N TYR A 358 -46.10 -14.77 28.87
CA TYR A 358 -46.75 -14.64 30.19
C TYR A 358 -45.99 -15.42 31.28
N ASN A 359 -45.63 -16.67 30.99
CA ASN A 359 -44.83 -17.50 31.90
C ASN A 359 -43.45 -16.89 32.16
N ALA A 360 -42.80 -16.33 31.13
CA ALA A 360 -41.54 -15.62 31.28
C ALA A 360 -41.68 -14.38 32.19
N VAL A 361 -42.73 -13.56 32.00
CA VAL A 361 -43.01 -12.40 32.86
C VAL A 361 -43.21 -12.83 34.31
N LYS A 362 -43.99 -13.89 34.56
CA LYS A 362 -44.27 -14.42 35.90
C LYS A 362 -43.02 -14.92 36.62
N VAL A 363 -42.14 -15.64 35.92
CA VAL A 363 -40.92 -16.20 36.52
C VAL A 363 -39.89 -15.10 36.79
N ILE A 364 -39.71 -14.18 35.85
CA ILE A 364 -38.70 -13.12 35.95
C ILE A 364 -39.10 -12.03 36.94
N SER A 365 -40.40 -11.70 37.06
CA SER A 365 -40.89 -10.74 38.06
C SER A 365 -40.69 -11.19 39.51
N LYS A 366 -40.74 -12.50 39.78
CA LYS A 366 -40.39 -13.06 41.11
C LYS A 366 -38.88 -13.04 41.40
N ASN A 367 -38.06 -12.72 40.40
CA ASN A 367 -36.60 -12.75 40.47
C ASN A 367 -35.97 -11.39 40.12
N LEU A 368 -36.60 -10.32 40.58
CA LEU A 368 -36.05 -8.96 40.52
C LEU A 368 -35.16 -8.67 41.73
N GLU A 369 -34.23 -7.73 41.57
CA GLU A 369 -33.44 -7.19 42.68
C GLU A 369 -34.30 -6.33 43.61
N LYS A 370 -33.69 -5.82 44.69
CA LYS A 370 -34.40 -5.03 45.71
C LYS A 370 -35.05 -3.75 45.17
N ASP A 371 -34.61 -3.29 43.99
CA ASP A 371 -35.15 -2.11 43.30
C ASP A 371 -36.45 -2.42 42.53
N ASN A 372 -36.92 -3.66 42.56
CA ASN A 372 -38.11 -4.17 41.85
C ASN A 372 -38.10 -3.88 40.35
N LYS A 373 -36.95 -3.61 39.73
CA LYS A 373 -36.83 -3.25 38.31
C LYS A 373 -35.73 -4.03 37.62
N THR A 374 -34.59 -4.20 38.28
CA THR A 374 -33.44 -4.90 37.72
C THR A 374 -33.62 -6.41 37.87
N ILE A 375 -33.38 -7.17 36.80
CA ILE A 375 -33.48 -8.62 36.83
C ILE A 375 -32.21 -9.20 37.46
N LYS A 376 -32.35 -10.13 38.41
CA LYS A 376 -31.21 -10.83 39.03
C LYS A 376 -30.34 -11.53 37.99
N SER A 377 -29.08 -11.79 38.33
CA SER A 377 -28.17 -12.50 37.42
C SER A 377 -28.68 -13.91 37.08
N ILE A 378 -28.37 -14.42 35.88
CA ILE A 378 -28.81 -15.74 35.41
C ILE A 378 -28.40 -16.85 36.41
N ASN A 379 -27.19 -16.77 36.97
CA ASN A 379 -26.72 -17.73 37.97
C ASN A 379 -27.53 -17.65 39.28
N THR A 380 -27.90 -16.44 39.69
CA THR A 380 -28.77 -16.24 40.87
C THR A 380 -30.17 -16.81 40.63
N ILE A 381 -30.74 -16.59 39.44
CA ILE A 381 -32.04 -17.15 39.05
C ILE A 381 -31.96 -18.68 39.06
N HIS A 382 -30.95 -19.26 38.40
CA HIS A 382 -30.72 -20.72 38.37
C HIS A 382 -30.67 -21.32 39.77
N ASN A 383 -29.91 -20.72 40.69
CA ASN A 383 -29.78 -21.21 42.05
C ASN A 383 -31.10 -21.10 42.84
N SER A 384 -31.93 -20.10 42.55
CA SER A 384 -33.20 -19.86 43.25
C SER A 384 -34.39 -20.66 42.70
N THR A 385 -34.43 -20.94 41.39
CA THR A 385 -35.57 -21.61 40.73
C THR A 385 -35.26 -23.03 40.27
N LYS A 386 -33.98 -23.46 40.32
CA LYS A 386 -33.47 -24.73 39.76
C LYS A 386 -33.74 -24.91 38.25
N MET A 387 -34.13 -23.85 37.54
CA MET A 387 -34.37 -23.88 36.09
C MET A 387 -33.05 -23.90 35.33
N SER A 388 -33.00 -24.51 34.14
CA SER A 388 -31.76 -24.55 33.37
C SER A 388 -31.34 -23.14 32.93
N ILE A 389 -30.03 -22.89 32.85
CA ILE A 389 -29.47 -21.63 32.33
C ILE A 389 -29.99 -21.34 30.91
N HIS A 390 -30.23 -22.39 30.12
CA HIS A 390 -30.79 -22.27 28.77
C HIS A 390 -32.23 -21.74 28.78
N GLU A 391 -33.11 -22.27 29.64
CA GLU A 391 -34.49 -21.79 29.78
C GLU A 391 -34.54 -20.34 30.26
N ILE A 392 -33.67 -19.96 31.22
CA ILE A 392 -33.59 -18.58 31.72
C ILE A 392 -33.20 -17.62 30.59
N ARG A 393 -32.22 -18.00 29.74
CA ARG A 393 -31.84 -17.20 28.57
C ARG A 393 -32.98 -17.09 27.56
N LYS A 394 -33.70 -18.20 27.31
CA LYS A 394 -34.85 -18.21 26.40
C LYS A 394 -35.96 -17.27 26.89
N MET A 395 -36.26 -17.28 28.19
CA MET A 395 -37.25 -16.38 28.79
C MET A 395 -36.83 -14.91 28.71
N LEU A 396 -35.56 -14.59 29.00
CA LEU A 396 -35.06 -13.21 28.88
C LEU A 396 -35.08 -12.70 27.45
N GLN A 397 -34.76 -13.56 26.49
CA GLN A 397 -34.84 -13.23 25.06
C GLN A 397 -36.30 -12.96 24.65
N LEU A 398 -37.23 -13.82 25.06
CA LEU A 398 -38.67 -13.61 24.83
C LEU A 398 -39.14 -12.27 25.40
N LEU A 399 -38.76 -11.91 26.63
CA LEU A 399 -39.14 -10.62 27.22
C LEU A 399 -38.52 -9.43 26.48
N PHE A 400 -37.30 -9.57 25.98
CA PHE A 400 -36.63 -8.53 25.20
C PHE A 400 -37.30 -8.34 23.83
N ASP A 401 -37.62 -9.42 23.13
CA ASP A 401 -38.21 -9.42 21.79
C ASP A 401 -39.63 -8.81 21.77
N TYR A 402 -40.38 -8.97 22.85
CA TYR A 402 -41.72 -8.42 23.02
C TYR A 402 -41.75 -7.06 23.74
N GLY A 403 -40.59 -6.51 24.12
CA GLY A 403 -40.46 -5.19 24.72
C GLY A 403 -40.84 -5.07 26.20
N PHE A 404 -40.95 -6.20 26.88
CA PHE A 404 -41.14 -6.28 28.34
C PHE A 404 -39.84 -6.13 29.13
N SER A 405 -38.68 -6.24 28.48
CA SER A 405 -37.39 -5.94 29.10
C SER A 405 -36.48 -5.18 28.14
N TYR A 406 -35.57 -4.40 28.69
CA TYR A 406 -34.52 -3.72 27.93
C TYR A 406 -33.16 -3.91 28.61
N LYS A 407 -32.09 -3.78 27.84
CA LYS A 407 -30.73 -3.93 28.36
C LYS A 407 -30.22 -2.57 28.85
N GLY A 408 -30.14 -2.41 30.17
CA GLY A 408 -29.31 -1.39 30.80
C GLY A 408 -27.83 -1.79 30.74
N GLN A 409 -26.91 -0.84 30.94
CA GLN A 409 -25.44 -0.98 30.79
C GLN A 409 -24.90 -2.42 30.76
N LYS A 410 -25.10 -3.20 31.84
CA LYS A 410 -24.68 -4.61 31.93
C LYS A 410 -25.77 -5.61 32.39
N ARG A 411 -27.03 -5.16 32.57
CA ARG A 411 -28.12 -5.99 33.13
C ARG A 411 -29.45 -5.76 32.40
N PHE A 412 -30.33 -6.75 32.42
CA PHE A 412 -31.69 -6.60 31.91
C PHE A 412 -32.56 -5.90 32.97
N ILE A 413 -33.33 -4.92 32.53
CA ILE A 413 -34.29 -4.16 33.33
C ILE A 413 -35.68 -4.46 32.79
N LEU A 414 -36.61 -4.80 33.68
CA LEU A 414 -38.00 -5.05 33.32
C LEU A 414 -38.70 -3.71 33.04
N ASN A 415 -39.44 -3.63 31.93
CA ASN A 415 -40.27 -2.48 31.59
C ASN A 415 -41.59 -2.56 32.36
N VAL A 416 -41.58 -2.07 33.60
CA VAL A 416 -42.71 -2.13 34.52
C VAL A 416 -43.99 -1.56 33.93
N ASP A 417 -43.91 -0.44 33.20
CA ASP A 417 -45.08 0.22 32.62
C ASP A 417 -45.71 -0.63 31.50
N ALA A 418 -44.89 -1.21 30.62
CA ALA A 418 -45.37 -2.11 29.58
C ALA A 418 -45.94 -3.41 30.17
N THR A 419 -45.31 -3.96 31.21
CA THR A 419 -45.79 -5.16 31.90
C THR A 419 -47.13 -4.89 32.62
N LEU A 420 -47.28 -3.74 33.28
CA LEU A 420 -48.54 -3.36 33.93
C LEU A 420 -49.66 -3.06 32.92
N ALA A 421 -49.34 -2.44 31.79
CA ALA A 421 -50.29 -2.21 30.70
C ALA A 421 -50.79 -3.54 30.11
N TYR A 422 -49.89 -4.51 29.93
CA TYR A 422 -50.26 -5.87 29.50
C TYR A 422 -51.18 -6.57 30.50
N ILE A 423 -50.84 -6.56 31.80
CA ILE A 423 -51.65 -7.18 32.86
C ILE A 423 -53.04 -6.51 32.98
N LYS A 424 -53.16 -5.21 32.69
CA LYS A 424 -54.46 -4.51 32.72
C LYS A 424 -55.38 -4.89 31.56
N ASN A 425 -54.82 -5.25 30.41
CA ASN A 425 -55.59 -5.56 29.19
C ASN A 425 -55.93 -7.06 29.04
N PHE A 426 -55.33 -7.92 29.86
CA PHE A 426 -55.57 -9.37 29.86
C PHE A 426 -56.68 -9.70 30.88
N ASP A 427 -57.96 -9.66 30.45
CA ASP A 427 -59.13 -9.83 31.33
C ASP A 427 -59.83 -11.20 31.12
N GLY A 428 -59.03 -12.27 31.00
CA GLY A 428 -59.49 -13.53 30.44
C GLY A 428 -58.98 -14.80 31.09
N ASN A 429 -58.93 -14.91 32.42
CA ASN A 429 -59.16 -16.16 33.18
C ASN A 429 -58.93 -15.99 34.71
N ARG A 430 -59.61 -16.80 35.53
CA ARG A 430 -59.53 -16.79 37.02
C ARG A 430 -58.11 -16.95 37.61
N ILE A 431 -57.11 -17.33 36.81
CA ILE A 431 -55.70 -17.41 37.21
C ILE A 431 -55.08 -16.00 37.38
N ASP A 432 -55.65 -14.96 36.76
CA ASP A 432 -55.08 -13.61 36.68
C ASP A 432 -55.22 -12.74 37.94
N GLN A 433 -56.21 -12.97 38.81
CA GLN A 433 -56.36 -12.14 40.01
C GLN A 433 -55.20 -12.33 41.00
N THR A 434 -54.65 -13.54 41.08
CA THR A 434 -53.49 -13.87 41.92
C THR A 434 -52.24 -13.14 41.42
N LEU A 435 -51.99 -13.14 40.11
CA LEU A 435 -50.83 -12.50 39.50
C LEU A 435 -50.92 -10.97 39.60
N ARG A 436 -52.11 -10.41 39.39
CA ARG A 436 -52.40 -8.97 39.57
C ARG A 436 -52.19 -8.54 41.02
N SER A 437 -52.52 -9.39 42.00
CA SER A 437 -52.28 -9.14 43.42
C SER A 437 -50.80 -9.28 43.81
N GLU A 438 -50.06 -10.24 43.25
CA GLU A 438 -48.62 -10.42 43.45
C GLU A 438 -47.83 -9.25 42.83
N PHE A 439 -48.20 -8.80 41.63
CA PHE A 439 -47.61 -7.62 40.98
C PHE A 439 -47.97 -6.33 41.73
N ARG A 440 -49.22 -6.13 42.17
CA ARG A 440 -49.55 -4.96 42.99
C ARG A 440 -48.77 -4.93 44.32
N LYS A 441 -48.58 -6.08 44.98
CA LYS A 441 -47.76 -6.17 46.21
C LYS A 441 -46.26 -5.95 45.96
N ALA A 442 -45.73 -6.36 44.81
CA ALA A 442 -44.33 -6.16 44.46
C ALA A 442 -44.03 -4.71 44.05
N PHE A 443 -45.03 -3.97 43.55
CA PHE A 443 -44.86 -2.63 42.98
C PHE A 443 -45.59 -1.51 43.73
N SER A 444 -46.30 -1.81 44.83
CA SER A 444 -46.98 -0.80 45.67
C SER A 444 -46.04 0.17 46.40
N ASN A 445 -44.73 -0.11 46.45
CA ASN A 445 -43.74 0.77 47.08
C ASN A 445 -43.06 1.74 46.07
N LEU A 446 -43.58 1.84 44.84
CA LEU A 446 -43.06 2.71 43.77
C LEU A 446 -44.06 3.81 43.37
N ALA A 447 -45.16 3.95 44.11
CA ALA A 447 -46.14 5.03 43.98
C ALA A 447 -46.27 5.77 45.31
N ASP A 448 -45.19 6.46 45.68
CA ASP A 448 -45.20 7.72 46.44
C ASP A 448 -44.14 8.64 45.81
#